data_AF-A0A937SKE1-F1
#
_entry.id   AF-A0A937SKE1-F1
#
_cell.length_a   1.000
_cell.length_b   1.000
_cell.length_c   1.000
_cell.angle_alpha   90.00
_cell.angle_beta   90.00
_cell.angle_gamma   90.00
#
_symmetry.space_group_name_H-M   'P 1'
#
loop_
_entity.id
_entity.type
_entity.pdbx_description
1 polymer ?
#
loop_
_entity_poly.entity_id
_entity_poly.type
_entity_poly.pdbx_seq_one_letter_code
_entity_poly.pdbx_strand_id
1 'polypeptide(L)'
;MSGGSHNYLCYKDTGELFAAQKDLDDMTTSLITAGAEDAGKETYEILVIIKQATNRVDVLRRRLEGVWHAMEWWDSCDISEESFREELAKYRGR
;
A
#
# COMPACT_ATOMS: atom_id res chain seq x y z
N MET A 1 25.91 1.48 8.29
CA MET A 1 25.80 0.02 8.21
C MET A 1 25.32 -0.35 6.82
N SER A 2 26.03 -1.20 6.07
CA SER A 2 25.58 -1.65 4.74
C SER A 2 24.53 -2.75 4.91
N GLY A 3 23.36 -2.59 4.28
CA GLY A 3 22.17 -3.44 4.44
C GLY A 3 22.25 -4.84 3.81
N GLY A 4 23.43 -5.36 3.48
CA GLY A 4 23.56 -6.50 2.57
C GLY A 4 23.03 -6.19 1.16
N SER A 5 23.17 -7.11 0.20
CA SER A 5 22.83 -6.87 -1.21
C SER A 5 21.33 -6.69 -1.48
N HIS A 6 20.47 -7.06 -0.53
CA HIS A 6 19.02 -7.01 -0.64
C HIS A 6 18.35 -6.44 0.62
N ASN A 7 19.01 -5.54 1.35
CA ASN A 7 18.44 -4.85 2.52
C ASN A 7 17.81 -5.78 3.57
N TYR A 8 18.38 -6.98 3.72
CA TYR A 8 17.92 -8.03 4.62
C TYR A 8 16.41 -8.33 4.53
N LEU A 9 15.87 -8.53 3.32
CA LEU A 9 14.46 -8.92 3.10
C LEU A 9 13.97 -10.05 4.03
N CYS A 10 14.83 -11.02 4.37
CA CYS A 10 14.48 -12.14 5.23
C CYS A 10 14.12 -11.77 6.68
N TYR A 11 14.46 -10.56 7.13
CA TYR A 11 14.11 -10.06 8.46
C TYR A 11 12.99 -9.01 8.44
N LYS A 12 12.50 -8.63 7.25
CA LYS A 12 11.40 -7.68 7.12
C LYS A 12 10.08 -8.33 7.49
N ASP A 13 9.26 -7.62 8.25
CA ASP A 13 7.86 -7.98 8.41
C ASP A 13 7.01 -7.62 7.18
N THR A 14 5.76 -8.07 7.16
CA THR A 14 4.85 -7.82 6.04
C THR A 14 4.64 -6.34 5.75
N GLY A 15 4.58 -5.47 6.77
CA GLY A 15 4.41 -4.04 6.60
C GLY A 15 5.63 -3.38 5.96
N GLU A 16 6.83 -3.79 6.38
CA GLU A 16 8.08 -3.33 5.80
C GLU A 16 8.26 -3.77 4.34
N LEU A 17 7.69 -4.92 3.94
CA LEU A 17 7.72 -5.39 2.55
C LEU A 17 6.97 -4.44 1.59
N PHE A 18 5.90 -3.78 2.04
CA PHE A 18 5.18 -2.80 1.20
C PHE A 18 6.09 -1.64 0.76
N ALA A 19 7.07 -1.28 1.58
CA ALA A 19 8.07 -0.25 1.28
C ALA A 19 9.31 -0.78 0.54
N ALA A 20 9.49 -2.10 0.47
CA ALA A 20 10.68 -2.76 -0.08
C ALA A 20 10.51 -3.26 -1.52
N GLN A 21 9.64 -2.63 -2.31
CA GLN A 21 9.30 -3.09 -3.67
C GLN A 21 10.51 -3.22 -4.60
N LYS A 22 11.46 -2.28 -4.51
CA LYS A 22 12.70 -2.35 -5.27
C LYS A 22 13.57 -3.54 -4.85
N ASP A 23 13.68 -3.77 -3.55
CA ASP A 23 14.48 -4.88 -3.02
C ASP A 23 13.91 -6.24 -3.43
N LEU A 24 12.56 -6.36 -3.46
CA LEU A 24 11.86 -7.56 -3.96
C LEU A 24 12.11 -7.82 -5.45
N ASP A 25 12.14 -6.76 -6.27
CA ASP A 25 12.44 -6.85 -7.70
C ASP A 25 13.90 -7.25 -7.95
N ASP A 26 14.82 -6.63 -7.21
CA ASP A 26 16.25 -6.96 -7.26
C ASP A 26 16.51 -8.41 -6.77
N MET A 27 15.83 -8.86 -5.71
CA MET A 27 15.92 -10.24 -5.22
C MET A 27 15.35 -11.25 -6.22
N THR A 28 14.19 -10.94 -6.83
CA THR A 28 13.62 -11.76 -7.91
C THR A 28 14.65 -11.99 -9.02
N THR A 29 15.30 -10.91 -9.46
CA THR A 29 16.33 -10.95 -10.51
C THR A 29 17.53 -11.80 -10.09
N SER A 30 18.02 -11.63 -8.85
CA SER A 30 19.13 -12.42 -8.31
C SER A 30 18.80 -13.92 -8.25
N LEU A 31 17.62 -14.28 -7.75
CA LEU A 31 17.19 -15.69 -7.61
C LEU A 31 17.06 -16.38 -8.98
N ILE A 32 16.43 -15.71 -9.95
CA ILE A 32 16.29 -16.24 -11.31
C ILE A 32 17.66 -16.41 -11.96
N THR A 33 18.53 -15.41 -11.84
CA THR A 33 19.89 -15.47 -12.43
C THR A 33 20.74 -16.58 -11.81
N ALA A 34 20.52 -16.89 -10.53
CA ALA A 34 21.19 -17.99 -9.84
C ALA A 34 20.60 -19.39 -10.16
N GLY A 35 19.55 -19.47 -10.98
CA GLY A 35 18.87 -20.72 -11.35
C GLY A 35 17.80 -21.18 -10.35
N ALA A 36 17.48 -20.38 -9.33
CA ALA A 36 16.41 -20.62 -8.36
C ALA A 36 15.09 -20.00 -8.84
N GLU A 37 14.59 -20.48 -9.99
CA GLU A 37 13.44 -19.89 -10.68
C GLU A 37 12.13 -19.98 -9.88
N ASP A 38 11.95 -21.05 -9.11
CA ASP A 38 10.80 -21.25 -8.23
C ASP A 38 10.73 -20.16 -7.13
N ALA A 39 11.82 -19.98 -6.38
CA ALA A 39 11.92 -18.95 -5.35
C ALA A 39 11.82 -17.53 -5.95
N GLY A 40 12.40 -17.31 -7.14
CA GLY A 40 12.27 -16.06 -7.87
C GLY A 40 10.82 -15.73 -8.24
N LYS A 41 10.07 -16.72 -8.74
CA LYS A 41 8.64 -16.55 -9.08
C LYS A 41 7.79 -16.25 -7.85
N GLU A 42 8.00 -16.94 -6.74
CA GLU A 42 7.29 -16.65 -5.49
C GLU A 42 7.61 -15.24 -4.96
N THR A 43 8.88 -14.81 -5.05
CA THR A 43 9.28 -13.44 -4.67
C THR A 43 8.59 -12.40 -5.56
N TYR A 44 8.50 -12.66 -6.87
CA TYR A 44 7.81 -11.78 -7.81
C TYR A 44 6.30 -11.72 -7.55
N GLU A 45 5.68 -12.84 -7.18
CA GLU A 45 4.26 -12.89 -6.82
C GLU A 45 3.96 -11.98 -5.62
N ILE A 46 4.82 -11.98 -4.59
CA ILE A 46 4.72 -11.05 -3.46
C ILE A 46 4.74 -9.59 -3.95
N LEU A 47 5.67 -9.24 -4.83
CA LEU A 47 5.77 -7.89 -5.40
C LEU A 47 4.50 -7.49 -6.16
N VAL A 48 3.93 -8.40 -6.96
CA VAL A 48 2.70 -8.17 -7.70
C VAL A 48 1.52 -7.94 -6.75
N ILE A 49 1.37 -8.77 -5.72
CA ILE A 49 0.33 -8.63 -4.71
C ILE A 49 0.43 -7.26 -4.01
N ILE A 50 1.63 -6.86 -3.60
CA ILE A 50 1.88 -5.56 -2.96
C ILE A 50 1.48 -4.40 -3.88
N LYS A 51 1.88 -4.44 -5.16
CA LYS A 51 1.53 -3.40 -6.14
C LYS A 51 0.02 -3.31 -6.33
N GLN A 52 -0.66 -4.46 -6.47
CA GLN A 52 -2.12 -4.49 -6.62
C GLN A 52 -2.83 -3.97 -5.37
N ALA A 53 -2.40 -4.38 -4.18
CA ALA A 53 -2.97 -3.92 -2.91
C ALA A 53 -2.78 -2.41 -2.76
N THR A 54 -1.56 -1.90 -3.00
CA THR A 54 -1.24 -0.46 -2.94
C THR A 54 -2.15 0.35 -3.87
N ASN A 55 -2.31 -0.07 -5.12
CA ASN A 55 -3.19 0.61 -6.08
C ASN A 55 -4.66 0.59 -5.65
N ARG A 56 -5.16 -0.55 -5.16
CA ARG A 56 -6.54 -0.67 -4.66
C ARG A 56 -6.78 0.25 -3.46
N VAL A 57 -5.84 0.28 -2.52
CA VAL A 57 -5.90 1.15 -1.35
C VAL A 57 -5.88 2.62 -1.75
N ASP A 58 -5.02 3.05 -2.70
CA ASP A 58 -4.98 4.45 -3.11
C ASP A 58 -6.27 4.90 -3.83
N VAL A 59 -6.87 4.03 -4.65
CA VAL A 59 -8.19 4.30 -5.25
C VAL A 59 -9.26 4.48 -4.16
N LEU A 60 -9.30 3.58 -3.18
CA LEU A 60 -10.25 3.67 -2.07
C LEU A 60 -10.01 4.92 -1.22
N ARG A 61 -8.74 5.22 -0.90
CA ARG A 61 -8.32 6.41 -0.16
C ARG A 61 -8.82 7.68 -0.84
N ARG A 62 -8.56 7.85 -2.14
CA ARG A 62 -9.03 9.03 -2.91
C ARG A 62 -10.55 9.14 -2.96
N ARG A 63 -11.26 8.01 -3.01
CA ARG A 63 -12.73 8.02 -2.95
C ARG A 63 -13.26 8.45 -1.59
N LEU A 64 -12.58 8.05 -0.51
CA LEU A 64 -13.00 8.28 0.88
C LEU A 64 -12.47 9.59 1.47
N GLU A 65 -11.46 10.23 0.86
CA GLU A 65 -10.75 11.41 1.37
C GLU A 65 -11.68 12.51 1.89
N GLY A 66 -12.70 12.89 1.11
CA GLY A 66 -13.68 13.91 1.52
C GLY A 66 -14.54 13.49 2.72
N VAL A 67 -14.94 12.21 2.79
CA VAL A 67 -15.73 11.68 3.91
C VAL A 67 -14.90 11.61 5.18
N TRP A 68 -13.65 11.17 5.09
CA TRP A 68 -12.73 11.12 6.24
C TRP A 68 -12.47 12.53 6.79
N HIS A 69 -12.13 13.48 5.92
CA HIS A 69 -11.93 14.86 6.32
C HIS A 69 -13.17 15.46 6.99
N ALA A 70 -14.36 15.25 6.41
CA ALA A 70 -15.61 15.75 6.99
C ALA A 70 -15.94 15.10 8.33
N MET A 71 -15.67 13.80 8.49
CA MET A 71 -15.84 13.10 9.78
C MET A 71 -14.91 13.68 10.84
N GLU A 72 -13.61 13.82 10.52
CA GLU A 72 -12.61 14.38 11.44
C GLU A 72 -12.98 15.79 11.89
N TRP A 73 -13.46 16.63 10.97
CA TRP A 73 -13.85 18.01 11.27
C TRP A 73 -15.17 18.12 12.02
N TRP A 74 -16.08 17.17 11.82
CA TRP A 74 -17.30 17.12 12.61
C TRP A 74 -16.99 16.69 14.05
N ASP A 75 -16.12 15.68 14.23
CA ASP A 75 -15.67 15.22 15.55
C ASP A 75 -14.93 16.32 16.33
N SER A 76 -14.19 17.20 15.65
CA SER A 76 -13.52 18.36 16.26
C SER A 76 -14.43 19.58 16.46
N CYS A 77 -15.71 19.51 16.08
CA CYS A 77 -16.67 20.63 16.05
C CYS A 77 -16.29 21.78 15.11
N ASP A 78 -15.43 21.55 14.12
CA ASP A 78 -15.04 22.54 13.10
C ASP A 78 -16.11 22.71 12.00
N ILE A 79 -16.95 21.69 11.78
CA ILE A 79 -18.11 21.74 10.86
C ILE A 79 -19.38 21.22 11.52
N SER A 80 -20.52 21.49 10.88
CA SER A 80 -21.82 20.97 11.31
C SER A 80 -22.03 19.52 10.84
N GLU A 81 -22.96 18.82 11.50
CA GLU A 81 -23.42 17.50 11.06
C GLU A 81 -24.01 17.53 9.64
N GLU A 82 -24.63 18.64 9.24
CA GLU A 82 -25.16 18.84 7.90
C GLU A 82 -24.05 18.81 6.84
N SER A 83 -22.94 19.53 7.06
CA SER A 83 -21.78 19.51 6.17
C SER A 83 -21.18 18.12 6.01
N PHE A 84 -21.13 17.32 7.10
CA PHE A 84 -20.73 15.92 7.01
C PHE A 84 -21.69 15.08 6.16
N ARG A 85 -23.01 15.23 6.36
CA ARG A 85 -24.03 14.51 5.61
C ARG A 85 -23.99 14.83 4.11
N GLU A 86 -23.67 16.07 3.74
CA GLU A 86 -23.48 16.48 2.35
C GLU A 86 -22.30 15.76 1.69
N GLU A 87 -21.13 15.71 2.34
CA GLU A 87 -19.96 14.99 1.80
C GLU A 87 -20.23 13.48 1.69
N LEU A 88 -20.92 12.89 2.66
CA LEU A 88 -21.35 11.50 2.60
C LEU A 88 -22.30 11.23 1.42
N ALA A 89 -23.22 12.16 1.13
CA ALA A 89 -24.11 12.06 -0.02
C ALA A 89 -23.33 12.14 -1.34
N LYS A 90 -22.34 13.03 -1.45
CA LYS A 90 -21.46 13.13 -2.63
C LYS A 90 -20.68 11.84 -2.87
N TYR A 91 -20.17 11.20 -1.82
CA TYR A 91 -19.49 9.91 -1.91
C TYR A 91 -20.41 8.79 -2.42
N ARG A 92 -21.66 8.73 -1.93
CA ARG A 92 -22.63 7.68 -2.31
C ARG A 92 -23.19 7.86 -3.72
N GLY A 93 -23.26 9.09 -4.22
CA GLY A 93 -23.78 9.43 -5.55
C GLY A 93 -22.75 9.40 -6.69
N ARG A 94 -21.53 8.93 -6.42
CA ARG A 94 -20.44 8.80 -7.40
C ARG A 94 -20.28 7.38 -7.92
#